data_AF-W2K658-F1
#
_entry.id   AF-W2K658-F1
#
_cell.length_a   1.000
_cell.length_b   1.000
_cell.length_c   1.000
_cell.angle_alpha   90.00
_cell.angle_beta   90.00
_cell.angle_gamma   90.00
#
_symmetry.space_group_name_H-M   'P 1'
#
loop_
_entity.id
_entity.type
_entity.pdbx_description
1 polymer ?
#
loop_
_entity_poly.entity_id
_entity_poly.type
_entity_poly.pdbx_seq_one_letter_code
_entity_poly.pdbx_strand_id
1 'polypeptide(L)' 'MSTKRYKSIICEFMTFKVGHTFAADTIFNQDMLLSITSDDVCRWMNSRAFGDPNPTEDAKPWLGTQYAAKVTPLDPRL' A
#
# COMPACT_ATOMS: atom_id res chain seq x y z
N MET A 1 -4.04 -21.21 1.20
CA MET A 1 -4.77 -19.92 1.11
C MET A 1 -6.11 -20.17 0.44
N SER A 2 -7.22 -19.66 0.98
CA SER A 2 -8.54 -19.81 0.33
C SER A 2 -8.56 -19.05 -1.00
N THR A 3 -8.85 -19.73 -2.11
CA THR A 3 -8.93 -19.17 -3.47
C THR A 3 -9.87 -17.96 -3.55
N LYS A 4 -10.88 -17.92 -2.67
CA LYS A 4 -11.83 -16.81 -2.53
C LYS A 4 -11.16 -15.52 -2.04
N ARG A 5 -10.22 -15.63 -1.09
CA ARG A 5 -9.50 -14.48 -0.52
C ARG A 5 -8.56 -13.86 -1.55
N TYR A 6 -7.83 -14.69 -2.29
CA TYR A 6 -6.93 -14.21 -3.36
C TYR A 6 -7.69 -13.45 -4.46
N LYS A 7 -8.82 -14.00 -4.91
CA LYS A 7 -9.68 -13.32 -5.89
C LYS A 7 -10.23 -11.99 -5.39
N SER A 8 -10.69 -11.94 -4.13
CA SER A 8 -11.17 -10.69 -3.52
C SER A 8 -10.08 -9.61 -3.50
N ILE A 9 -8.85 -9.99 -3.10
CA ILE A 9 -7.70 -9.09 -3.05
C ILE A 9 -7.35 -8.55 -4.45
N ILE A 10 -7.34 -9.42 -5.47
CA ILE A 10 -7.11 -8.97 -6.85
C ILE A 10 -8.22 -8.04 -7.32
N CYS A 11 -9.49 -8.34 -7.02
CA CYS A 11 -10.62 -7.51 -7.42
C CYS A 11 -10.55 -6.10 -6.80
N GLU A 12 -10.24 -6.01 -5.51
CA GLU A 12 -9.99 -4.75 -4.81
C GLU A 12 -8.81 -3.97 -5.44
N PHE A 13 -7.71 -4.65 -5.70
CA PHE A 13 -6.52 -4.04 -6.31
C PHE A 13 -6.80 -3.50 -7.72
N MET A 14 -7.46 -4.29 -8.57
CA MET A 14 -7.79 -3.88 -9.93
C MET A 14 -8.81 -2.73 -9.93
N THR A 15 -9.74 -2.73 -8.97
CA THR A 15 -10.66 -1.60 -8.78
C THR A 15 -9.92 -0.31 -8.46
N PHE A 16 -8.92 -0.37 -7.56
CA PHE A 16 -8.05 0.75 -7.26
C PHE A 16 -7.24 1.21 -8.49
N LYS A 17 -6.62 0.27 -9.22
CA LYS A 17 -5.76 0.58 -10.38
C LYS A 17 -6.52 1.26 -11.52
N VAL A 18 -7.71 0.74 -11.86
CA VAL A 18 -8.49 1.20 -13.03
C VAL A 18 -9.49 2.30 -12.65
N GLY A 19 -9.79 2.46 -11.36
CA GLY A 19 -10.82 3.39 -10.87
C GLY A 19 -12.25 2.94 -11.17
N HIS A 20 -12.44 1.64 -11.46
CA HIS A 20 -13.73 1.06 -11.82
C HIS A 20 -14.00 -0.21 -11.02
N THR A 21 -15.21 -0.36 -10.48
CA THR A 21 -15.60 -1.53 -9.67
C THR A 21 -15.85 -2.77 -10.53
N PHE A 22 -15.26 -3.89 -10.16
CA PHE A 22 -15.49 -5.18 -10.82
C PHE A 22 -16.50 -6.03 -10.03
N ALA A 23 -17.20 -6.93 -10.72
CA ALA A 23 -17.99 -7.96 -10.05
C ALA A 23 -17.07 -8.95 -9.31
N ALA A 24 -17.53 -9.54 -8.20
CA ALA A 24 -16.70 -10.40 -7.34
C ALA A 24 -16.19 -11.67 -8.04
N ASP A 25 -16.84 -12.08 -9.13
CA ASP A 25 -16.52 -13.23 -9.97
C ASP A 25 -15.78 -12.87 -11.26
N THR A 26 -15.40 -11.59 -11.43
CA THR A 26 -14.66 -11.13 -12.61
C THR A 26 -13.39 -11.95 -12.81
N ILE A 27 -13.23 -12.46 -14.02
CA ILE A 27 -12.01 -13.13 -14.47
C ILE A 27 -11.16 -12.10 -15.21
N PHE A 28 -10.03 -11.74 -14.63
CA PHE A 28 -9.06 -10.86 -15.28
C PHE A 28 -8.29 -11.64 -16.34
N ASN A 29 -8.16 -11.05 -17.53
CA ASN A 29 -7.33 -11.62 -18.57
C ASN A 29 -5.84 -11.48 -18.22
N GLN A 30 -5.00 -12.26 -18.89
CA GLN A 30 -3.57 -12.29 -18.60
C GLN A 30 -2.88 -10.94 -18.88
N ASP A 31 -3.26 -10.25 -19.96
CA ASP A 31 -2.68 -8.95 -20.32
C ASP A 31 -2.95 -7.86 -19.27
N MET A 32 -4.14 -7.85 -18.68
CA MET A 32 -4.51 -6.96 -17.57
C MET A 32 -3.65 -7.21 -16.35
N LEU A 33 -3.39 -8.48 -16.02
CA LEU A 33 -2.54 -8.84 -14.89
C LEU A 33 -1.06 -8.51 -15.17
N LEU A 34 -0.60 -8.67 -16.41
CA LEU A 34 0.76 -8.30 -16.82
C LEU A 34 0.98 -6.79 -16.89
N SER A 35 -0.09 -5.99 -17.04
CA SER A 35 -0.02 -4.53 -17.00
C SER A 35 0.17 -3.93 -15.60
N ILE A 36 0.19 -4.78 -14.56
CA ILE A 36 0.39 -4.36 -13.18
C ILE A 36 1.86 -3.98 -12.98
N THR A 37 2.10 -2.75 -12.55
CA THR A 37 3.44 -2.25 -12.24
C THR A 37 3.72 -2.29 -10.75
N SER A 38 4.99 -2.19 -10.36
CA SER A 38 5.39 -2.06 -8.95
C SER A 38 4.84 -0.78 -8.31
N ASP A 39 4.70 0.30 -9.09
CA ASP A 39 4.12 1.57 -8.63
C ASP A 39 2.65 1.40 -8.25
N ASP A 40 1.87 0.68 -9.07
CA ASP A 40 0.46 0.40 -8.76
C ASP A 40 0.32 -0.33 -7.41
N VAL A 41 1.19 -1.31 -7.16
CA VAL A 41 1.20 -2.08 -5.90
C VAL A 41 1.59 -1.19 -4.72
N CYS A 42 2.61 -0.36 -4.89
CA CYS A 42 3.07 0.58 -3.85
C CYS A 42 1.96 1.57 -3.47
N ARG A 43 1.35 2.21 -4.46
CA ARG A 43 0.27 3.18 -4.26
C ARG A 43 -0.97 2.54 -3.65
N TRP A 44 -1.30 1.30 -4.02
CA TRP A 44 -2.40 0.58 -3.39
C TRP A 44 -2.11 0.26 -1.92
N MET A 45 -0.92 -0.23 -1.60
CA MET A 45 -0.51 -0.50 -0.22
C MET A 45 -0.50 0.77 0.62
N ASN A 46 -0.02 1.90 0.07
CA ASN A 46 -0.06 3.19 0.72
C ASN A 46 -1.50 3.64 1.00
N SER A 47 -2.39 3.53 0.01
CA SER A 47 -3.80 3.87 0.18
C SER A 47 -4.47 3.02 1.27
N ARG A 48 -4.11 1.73 1.39
CA ARG A 48 -4.62 0.87 2.47
C ARG A 48 -4.06 1.21 3.85
N ALA A 49 -2.81 1.64 3.93
CA ALA A 49 -2.13 1.92 5.20
C ALA A 49 -2.41 3.33 5.72
N PHE A 50 -2.46 4.33 4.83
CA PHE A 50 -2.49 5.75 5.15
C PHE A 50 -3.75 6.47 4.65
N GLY A 51 -4.61 5.80 3.87
CA GLY A 51 -5.75 6.44 3.20
C GLY A 51 -5.37 7.26 1.96
N ASP A 52 -4.07 7.43 1.69
CA ASP A 52 -3.54 8.19 0.56
C ASP A 52 -2.59 7.31 -0.27
N PRO A 53 -2.77 7.21 -1.60
CA PRO A 53 -1.84 6.49 -2.47
C PRO A 53 -0.44 7.12 -2.58
N ASN A 54 -0.34 8.44 -2.37
CA ASN A 54 0.88 9.22 -2.46
C ASN A 54 1.11 10.01 -1.15
N PRO A 55 1.27 9.31 -0.02
CA PRO A 55 1.43 9.94 1.28
C PRO A 55 2.69 10.82 1.27
N THR A 56 2.62 11.98 1.94
CA THR A 56 3.77 12.85 2.14
C THR A 56 4.89 12.12 2.88
N GLU A 57 6.13 12.62 2.75
CA GLU A 57 7.27 12.01 3.44
C GLU A 57 7.05 11.88 4.95
N ASP A 58 6.36 12.83 5.57
CA ASP A 58 6.05 12.83 7.00
C ASP A 58 5.09 11.71 7.43
N ALA A 59 4.30 11.17 6.50
CA ALA A 59 3.40 10.03 6.75
C ALA A 59 4.10 8.68 6.56
N LYS A 60 5.30 8.65 5.97
CA LYS A 60 6.09 7.41 5.88
C LYS A 60 6.62 7.05 7.27
N PRO A 61 6.42 5.81 7.75
CA PRO A 61 6.76 5.42 9.12
C PRO A 61 8.28 5.49 9.42
N TRP A 62 9.13 5.63 8.41
CA TRP A 62 10.58 5.85 8.61
C TRP A 62 10.93 7.28 9.03
N LEU A 63 10.07 8.28 8.79
CA LEU A 63 10.33 9.64 9.27
C LEU A 63 10.23 9.70 10.81
N GLY A 64 9.23 9.01 11.39
CA GLY A 64 9.10 8.92 12.85
C GLY A 64 10.31 8.29 13.55
N THR A 65 10.98 7.31 12.92
CA THR A 65 12.17 6.66 13.50
C THR A 65 13.44 7.50 13.39
N GLN A 66 13.64 8.32 12.34
CA GLN A 66 14.80 9.21 12.29
C GLN A 66 14.71 10.39 13.27
N TYR A 67 13.50 10.88 13.54
CA TYR A 67 13.31 11.93 14.56
C TYR A 67 13.38 11.35 15.97
N ALA A 68 12.79 10.17 16.23
CA ALA A 68 12.94 9.48 17.52
C ALA A 68 14.42 9.15 17.85
N ALA A 69 15.23 8.80 16.84
CA ALA A 69 16.66 8.56 17.02
C ALA A 69 17.50 9.83 17.25
N LYS A 70 16.95 11.03 16.96
CA LYS A 70 17.65 12.32 17.14
C LYS A 70 17.26 13.05 18.44
N VAL A 71 16.25 12.60 19.17
CA VAL A 71 15.75 13.27 20.39
C VAL A 71 16.41 12.76 21.68
N THR A 72 17.43 11.89 21.60
CA THR A 72 18.27 11.58 22.77
C THR A 72 19.65 12.19 22.65
N PRO A 73 19.84 13.39 23.22
CA PRO A 73 21.10 13.68 23.88
C PRO A 73 20.93 14.20 25.32
N LEU A 74 21.62 13.50 26.24
CA LEU A 74 22.12 13.90 27.58
C LEU A 74 21.11 13.91 28.74
N ASP A 75 21.38 13.21 29.85
CA ASP A 75 22.47 13.54 30.79
C ASP A 75 23.24 12.30 31.34
N PRO A 76 24.60 12.30 31.41
CA PRO A 76 25.41 11.29 32.09
C PRO A 76 25.62 11.51 33.60
N ARG A 77 24.93 12.44 34.28
CA ARG A 77 25.13 12.74 35.72
C ARG A 77 23.85 13.06 36.53
N LEU A 78 22.87 12.16 36.50
CA LEU A 78 21.87 12.04 37.58
C LEU A 78 21.95 10.66 38.23
#